data_AF-A0A533BMD7-F1
#
_entry.id   AF-A0A533BMD7-F1
#
_cell.length_a   1.000
_cell.length_b   1.000
_cell.length_c   1.000
_cell.angle_alpha   90.00
_cell.angle_beta   90.00
_cell.angle_gamma   90.00
#
_symmetry.space_group_name_H-M   'P 1'
#
loop_
_entity.id
_entity.type
_entity.pdbx_description
1 polymer ?
#
loop_
_entity_poly.entity_id
_entity_poly.type
_entity_poly.pdbx_seq_one_letter_code
_entity_poly.pdbx_strand_id
1 'polypeptide(L)'
;MARQRCWRYDWVLDRALKSFFETIDWEILLRVWRRHTDCPWVLLYVERWLRAPVCMPDGTLAERKQGTPQGAVISPLLANLFLHAAFDRWMAVQHPDIPFERYADDIICHCKSEVQARALKDALAQRFAQWYLELHPHKTTIVYCKDANRRGRYPEQRFDFLGYTFHPRSSKNATGKIFVSFAPAVSEKAAKAIRQRMRRWQLHQRNDLALEEIARWTHPMLRGWVGYYGRFHASALCRALRTLDDFLVRWAQRKYKRLRAHKGRAWQWLWRVRARQPDLFAHWALASPVGR
;
A
#
# COMPACT_ATOMS: atom_id res chain seq x y z
N MET A 1 0.77 -13.19 -3.12
CA MET A 1 -0.42 -14.03 -3.33
C MET A 1 -1.44 -13.28 -4.19
N ALA A 2 -1.90 -12.09 -3.78
CA ALA A 2 -2.87 -11.26 -4.52
C ALA A 2 -2.66 -11.20 -6.05
N ARG A 3 -1.44 -10.86 -6.52
CA ARG A 3 -1.11 -10.84 -7.97
C ARG A 3 -1.44 -12.15 -8.69
N GLN A 4 -1.08 -13.29 -8.10
CA GLN A 4 -1.33 -14.60 -8.70
C GLN A 4 -2.82 -14.94 -8.70
N ARG A 5 -3.56 -14.52 -7.67
CA ARG A 5 -5.02 -14.71 -7.61
C ARG A 5 -5.72 -13.86 -8.67
N CYS A 6 -5.29 -12.62 -8.92
CA CYS A 6 -5.81 -11.82 -10.03
C CYS A 6 -5.60 -12.45 -11.41
N TRP A 7 -4.65 -13.39 -11.59
CA TRP A 7 -4.48 -14.13 -12.83
C TRP A 7 -5.37 -15.36 -12.95
N ARG A 8 -5.88 -15.87 -11.82
CA ARG A 8 -6.74 -17.07 -11.76
C ARG A 8 -8.22 -16.72 -11.67
N TYR A 9 -8.54 -15.57 -11.09
CA TYR A 9 -9.88 -15.05 -10.88
C TYR A 9 -10.08 -13.80 -11.72
N ASP A 10 -11.20 -13.74 -12.42
CA ASP A 10 -11.46 -12.70 -13.42
C ASP A 10 -11.91 -11.39 -12.77
N TRP A 11 -12.36 -11.45 -11.50
CA TRP A 11 -12.96 -10.34 -10.79
C TRP A 11 -12.37 -10.19 -9.40
N VAL A 12 -12.21 -8.95 -8.95
CA VAL A 12 -11.84 -8.59 -7.58
C VAL A 12 -12.90 -7.68 -7.01
N LEU A 13 -13.40 -8.01 -5.82
CA LEU A 13 -14.15 -7.09 -4.99
C LEU A 13 -13.15 -6.36 -4.11
N ASP A 14 -12.85 -5.11 -4.46
CA ASP A 14 -12.05 -4.19 -3.65
C ASP A 14 -12.98 -3.51 -2.65
N ARG A 15 -12.76 -3.73 -1.36
CA ARG A 15 -13.69 -3.32 -0.31
C ARG A 15 -12.99 -2.54 0.78
N ALA A 16 -13.47 -1.32 0.98
CA ALA A 16 -13.05 -0.46 2.07
C ALA A 16 -14.17 -0.35 3.11
N LEU A 17 -13.82 -0.53 4.39
CA LEU A 17 -14.68 -0.19 5.51
C LEU A 17 -14.70 1.32 5.75
N LYS A 18 -15.86 1.86 6.13
CA LYS A 18 -16.00 3.27 6.49
C LYS A 18 -15.65 3.47 7.96
N SER A 19 -14.64 4.30 8.23
CA SER A 19 -14.22 4.70 9.58
C SER A 19 -14.10 3.55 10.59
N PHE A 20 -13.54 2.40 10.16
CA PHE A 20 -13.59 1.15 10.92
C PHE A 20 -13.17 1.31 12.40
N PHE A 21 -12.01 1.91 12.65
CA PHE A 21 -11.52 2.08 14.02
C PHE A 21 -12.44 2.96 14.88
N GLU A 22 -13.23 3.86 14.30
CA GLU A 22 -14.12 4.78 15.01
C GLU A 22 -15.51 4.18 15.26
N THR A 23 -15.89 3.14 14.51
CA THR A 23 -17.24 2.55 14.51
C THR A 23 -17.35 1.20 15.21
N ILE A 24 -16.24 0.65 15.73
CA ILE A 24 -16.27 -0.63 16.47
C ILE A 24 -17.20 -0.53 17.68
N ASP A 25 -18.27 -1.31 17.66
CA ASP A 25 -19.18 -1.46 18.80
C ASP A 25 -18.49 -2.22 19.95
N TRP A 26 -18.49 -1.60 21.14
CA TRP A 26 -17.82 -2.16 22.31
C TRP A 26 -18.49 -3.40 22.87
N GLU A 27 -19.83 -3.47 22.82
CA GLU A 27 -20.55 -4.63 23.35
C GLU A 27 -20.26 -5.88 22.53
N ILE A 28 -20.24 -5.75 21.20
CA ILE A 28 -19.88 -6.83 20.29
C ILE A 28 -18.41 -7.20 20.45
N LEU A 29 -17.51 -6.21 20.50
CA LEU A 29 -16.08 -6.47 20.68
C LEU A 29 -15.83 -7.25 21.97
N LEU A 30 -16.40 -6.81 23.10
CA LEU A 30 -16.26 -7.48 24.39
C LEU A 30 -16.91 -8.87 24.38
N ARG A 31 -18.04 -9.06 23.69
CA ARG A 31 -18.68 -10.37 23.52
C ARG A 31 -17.79 -11.34 22.73
N VAL A 32 -17.12 -10.87 21.69
CA VAL A 32 -16.12 -11.68 20.96
C VAL A 32 -14.93 -11.98 21.86
N TRP A 33 -14.42 -10.97 22.58
CA TRP A 33 -13.25 -11.11 23.44
C TRP A 33 -13.46 -12.14 24.56
N ARG A 34 -14.63 -12.13 25.21
CA ARG A 34 -15.02 -13.10 26.25
C ARG A 34 -14.99 -14.56 25.78
N ARG A 35 -15.07 -14.83 24.47
CA ARG A 35 -14.94 -16.20 23.94
C ARG A 35 -13.49 -16.70 23.89
N HIS A 36 -12.52 -15.80 24.09
CA HIS A 36 -11.10 -16.09 23.97
C HIS A 36 -10.35 -15.99 25.29
N THR A 37 -10.95 -15.42 26.33
CA THR A 37 -10.34 -15.36 27.67
C THR A 37 -11.41 -15.25 28.76
N ASP A 38 -11.20 -16.02 29.83
CA ASP A 38 -12.01 -15.96 31.04
C ASP A 38 -11.36 -15.10 32.15
N CYS A 39 -10.18 -14.52 31.88
CA CYS A 39 -9.45 -13.72 32.87
C CYS A 39 -10.17 -12.38 33.13
N PRO A 40 -10.74 -12.16 34.33
CA PRO A 40 -11.54 -10.96 34.61
C PRO A 40 -10.72 -9.66 34.51
N TRP A 41 -9.44 -9.71 34.88
CA TRP A 41 -8.55 -8.56 34.84
C TRP A 41 -8.28 -8.07 33.42
N VAL A 42 -8.10 -8.99 32.47
CA VAL A 42 -7.89 -8.63 31.06
C VAL A 42 -9.13 -7.93 30.51
N LEU A 43 -10.33 -8.48 30.79
CA LEU A 43 -11.59 -7.86 30.38
C LEU A 43 -11.75 -6.45 30.96
N LEU A 44 -11.46 -6.28 32.26
CA LEU A 44 -11.52 -4.99 32.94
C LEU A 44 -10.59 -3.96 32.28
N TYR A 45 -9.33 -4.32 31.99
CA TYR A 45 -8.38 -3.38 31.39
C TYR A 45 -8.71 -3.05 29.94
N VAL A 46 -9.16 -4.03 29.15
CA VAL A 46 -9.64 -3.77 27.78
C VAL A 46 -10.83 -2.80 27.80
N GLU A 47 -11.80 -3.02 28.68
CA GLU A 47 -12.95 -2.11 28.82
C GLU A 47 -12.52 -0.70 29.25
N ARG A 48 -11.60 -0.59 30.21
CA ARG A 48 -11.04 0.71 30.63
C ARG A 48 -10.31 1.42 29.50
N TRP A 49 -9.53 0.70 28.70
CA TRP A 49 -8.84 1.29 27.54
C TRP A 49 -9.79 1.76 26.45
N LEU A 50 -10.90 1.06 26.24
CA LEU A 50 -11.93 1.47 25.30
C LEU A 50 -12.62 2.77 25.78
N ARG A 51 -13.00 2.81 27.07
CA ARG A 51 -13.70 3.94 27.70
C ARG A 51 -12.81 5.15 27.99
N ALA A 52 -11.49 5.00 27.92
CA ALA A 52 -10.57 6.09 28.19
C ALA A 52 -10.86 7.30 27.28
N PRO A 53 -11.08 8.50 27.84
CA PRO A 53 -11.34 9.69 27.06
C PRO A 53 -10.10 10.07 26.24
N VAL A 54 -10.31 10.73 25.11
CA VAL A 54 -9.23 11.23 24.26
C VAL A 54 -9.01 12.70 24.52
N CYS A 55 -7.76 13.09 24.75
CA CYS A 55 -7.38 14.49 24.87
C CYS A 55 -7.29 15.12 23.48
N MET A 56 -8.07 16.16 23.26
CA MET A 56 -8.10 16.97 22.05
C MET A 56 -6.93 17.97 22.05
N PRO A 57 -6.54 18.53 20.89
CA PRO A 57 -5.42 19.48 20.80
C PRO A 57 -5.58 20.75 21.66
N ASP A 58 -6.81 21.11 22.01
CA ASP A 58 -7.15 22.23 22.89
C ASP A 58 -7.10 21.88 24.39
N GLY A 59 -6.73 20.64 24.73
CA GLY A 59 -6.65 20.14 26.10
C GLY A 59 -7.97 19.59 26.66
N THR A 60 -9.06 19.61 25.89
CA THR A 60 -10.35 19.07 26.34
C THR A 60 -10.38 17.54 26.26
N LEU A 61 -11.11 16.91 27.19
CA LEU A 61 -11.30 15.46 27.20
C LEU A 61 -12.63 15.12 26.52
N ALA A 62 -12.56 14.39 25.41
CA ALA A 62 -13.74 13.88 24.73
C ALA A 62 -14.04 12.45 25.17
N GLU A 63 -15.23 12.26 25.74
CA GLU A 63 -15.76 10.93 26.02
C GLU A 63 -16.06 10.17 24.72
N ARG A 64 -15.94 8.85 24.80
CA ARG A 64 -16.16 7.96 23.66
C ARG A 64 -17.25 6.96 24.01
N LYS A 65 -18.02 6.58 23.00
CA LYS A 65 -19.09 5.57 23.12
C LYS A 65 -18.88 4.38 22.20
N GLN A 66 -17.92 4.48 21.27
CA GLN A 66 -17.57 3.44 20.30
C GLN A 66 -16.15 3.65 19.76
N GLY A 67 -15.66 2.63 19.06
CA GLY A 67 -14.38 2.61 18.38
C GLY A 67 -13.19 2.29 19.29
N THR A 68 -11.99 2.21 18.71
CA THR A 68 -10.72 2.03 19.42
C THR A 68 -9.84 3.26 19.18
N PRO A 69 -9.07 3.74 20.18
CA PRO A 69 -8.27 4.94 20.01
C PRO A 69 -7.14 4.68 19.00
N GLN A 70 -7.07 5.45 17.92
CA GLN A 70 -5.98 5.34 16.95
C GLN A 70 -4.68 5.80 17.61
N GLY A 71 -3.69 4.91 17.68
CA GLY A 71 -2.41 5.15 18.36
C GLY A 71 -2.28 4.43 19.71
N ALA A 72 -3.37 3.90 20.28
CA ALA A 72 -3.24 2.99 21.41
C ALA A 72 -2.68 1.64 20.94
N VAL A 73 -1.72 1.10 21.70
CA VAL A 73 -0.95 -0.11 21.34
C VAL A 73 -1.84 -1.34 21.14
N ILE A 74 -2.95 -1.44 21.89
CA ILE A 74 -3.86 -2.58 21.81
C ILE A 74 -4.90 -2.47 20.66
N SER A 75 -5.16 -1.28 20.14
CA SER A 75 -6.21 -1.06 19.13
C SER A 75 -6.06 -1.94 17.89
N PRO A 76 -4.85 -2.15 17.31
CA PRO A 76 -4.68 -3.06 16.17
C PRO A 76 -5.05 -4.51 16.49
N LEU A 77 -4.83 -4.98 17.73
CA LEU A 77 -5.20 -6.34 18.14
C LEU A 77 -6.72 -6.48 18.24
N LEU A 78 -7.39 -5.52 18.89
CA LEU A 78 -8.85 -5.48 19.03
C LEU A 78 -9.54 -5.44 17.67
N ALA A 79 -9.05 -4.56 16.78
CA ALA A 79 -9.50 -4.43 15.41
C ALA A 79 -9.38 -5.75 14.63
N ASN A 80 -8.24 -6.44 14.75
CA ASN A 80 -8.03 -7.72 14.07
C ASN A 80 -8.90 -8.84 14.62
N LEU A 81 -9.09 -8.91 15.94
CA LEU A 81 -9.98 -9.91 16.54
C LEU A 81 -11.44 -9.70 16.09
N PHE A 82 -11.88 -8.43 16.08
CA PHE A 82 -13.21 -8.07 15.62
C PHE A 82 -13.44 -8.52 14.17
N LEU A 83 -12.54 -8.16 13.25
CA LEU A 83 -12.65 -8.56 11.84
C LEU A 83 -12.45 -10.06 11.62
N HIS A 84 -11.69 -10.73 12.49
CA HIS A 84 -11.57 -12.18 12.42
C HIS A 84 -12.94 -12.86 12.63
N ALA A 85 -13.72 -12.39 13.60
CA ALA A 85 -15.06 -12.92 13.87
C ALA A 85 -16.12 -12.41 12.88
N ALA A 86 -16.06 -11.13 12.52
CA ALA A 86 -17.03 -10.49 11.62
C ALA A 86 -16.90 -10.96 10.17
N PHE A 87 -15.66 -11.11 9.69
CA PHE A 87 -15.32 -11.35 8.29
C PHE A 87 -14.56 -12.67 8.08
N ASP A 88 -13.38 -12.87 8.67
CA ASP A 88 -12.50 -14.01 8.28
C ASP A 88 -13.19 -15.37 8.49
N ARG A 89 -13.74 -15.61 9.69
CA ARG A 89 -14.45 -16.86 10.01
C ARG A 89 -15.73 -17.01 9.19
N TRP A 90 -16.45 -15.90 8.98
CA TRP A 90 -17.69 -15.93 8.20
C TRP A 90 -17.42 -16.28 6.74
N MET A 91 -16.41 -15.67 6.11
CA MET A 91 -15.96 -16.01 4.76
C MET A 91 -15.54 -17.47 4.66
N ALA A 92 -14.77 -17.98 5.64
CA ALA A 92 -14.31 -19.36 5.64
C ALA A 92 -15.46 -20.38 5.68
N VAL A 93 -16.58 -20.06 6.34
CA VAL A 93 -17.74 -20.96 6.44
C VAL A 93 -18.72 -20.77 5.29
N GLN A 94 -19.06 -19.53 4.94
CA GLN A 94 -20.15 -19.21 4.00
C GLN A 94 -19.68 -19.10 2.55
N HIS A 95 -18.40 -18.78 2.32
CA HIS A 95 -17.83 -18.58 0.99
C HIS A 95 -16.44 -19.24 0.85
N PRO A 96 -16.31 -20.55 1.16
CA PRO A 96 -15.02 -21.23 1.18
C PRO A 96 -14.30 -21.27 -0.18
N ASP A 97 -15.04 -21.10 -1.28
CA ASP A 97 -14.53 -21.08 -2.66
C ASP A 97 -13.97 -19.71 -3.10
N ILE A 98 -14.19 -18.65 -2.31
CA ILE A 98 -13.79 -17.28 -2.60
C ILE A 98 -12.55 -16.92 -1.77
N PRO A 99 -11.34 -16.98 -2.35
CA PRO A 99 -10.15 -16.57 -1.63
C PRO A 99 -10.11 -15.05 -1.45
N PHE A 100 -9.52 -14.61 -0.34
CA PHE A 100 -9.37 -13.19 -0.02
C PHE A 100 -8.01 -12.89 0.60
N GLU A 101 -7.62 -11.63 0.56
CA GLU A 101 -6.52 -11.07 1.33
C GLU A 101 -7.09 -9.98 2.24
N ARG A 102 -6.72 -10.04 3.51
CA ARG A 102 -7.02 -8.99 4.48
C ARG A 102 -5.73 -8.45 5.06
N TYR A 103 -5.63 -7.14 5.13
CA TYR A 103 -4.58 -6.43 5.85
C TYR A 103 -5.23 -5.33 6.69
N ALA A 104 -5.29 -5.55 8.01
CA ALA A 104 -6.13 -4.74 8.90
C ALA A 104 -7.57 -4.66 8.36
N ASP A 105 -8.02 -3.47 7.96
CA ASP A 105 -9.34 -3.15 7.39
C ASP A 105 -9.38 -3.19 5.86
N ASP A 106 -8.22 -3.22 5.18
CA ASP A 106 -8.12 -3.30 3.73
C ASP A 106 -8.32 -4.76 3.27
N ILE A 107 -9.37 -5.00 2.48
CA ILE A 107 -9.83 -6.35 2.13
C ILE A 107 -10.10 -6.44 0.64
N ILE A 108 -9.53 -7.46 0.00
CA ILE A 108 -9.81 -7.82 -1.39
C ILE A 108 -10.29 -9.27 -1.46
N CYS A 109 -11.38 -9.52 -2.20
CA CYS A 109 -11.91 -10.87 -2.45
C CYS A 109 -11.83 -11.18 -3.95
N HIS A 110 -11.43 -12.40 -4.31
CA HIS A 110 -11.25 -12.81 -5.71
C HIS A 110 -12.40 -13.71 -6.16
N CYS A 111 -13.14 -13.26 -7.16
CA CYS A 111 -14.34 -13.92 -7.67
C CYS A 111 -14.12 -14.41 -9.11
N LYS A 112 -14.72 -15.54 -9.48
CA LYS A 112 -14.64 -16.09 -10.83
C LYS A 112 -15.52 -15.35 -11.83
N SER A 113 -16.64 -14.78 -11.38
CA SER A 113 -17.60 -14.07 -12.23
C SER A 113 -18.08 -12.77 -11.59
N GLU A 114 -18.60 -11.87 -12.43
CA GLU A 114 -19.18 -10.61 -11.96
C GLU A 114 -20.40 -10.85 -11.06
N VAL A 115 -21.23 -11.84 -11.41
CA VAL A 115 -22.41 -12.24 -10.63
C VAL A 115 -21.99 -12.70 -9.23
N GLN A 116 -20.93 -13.50 -9.12
CA GLN A 116 -20.38 -13.92 -7.83
C GLN A 116 -19.87 -12.71 -7.02
N ALA A 117 -19.18 -11.76 -7.67
CA ALA A 117 -18.68 -10.56 -7.00
C ALA A 117 -19.83 -9.65 -6.49
N ARG A 118 -20.91 -9.51 -7.26
CA ARG A 118 -22.10 -8.74 -6.86
C ARG A 118 -22.84 -9.42 -5.70
N ALA A 119 -23.10 -10.72 -5.81
CA ALA A 119 -23.74 -11.48 -4.73
C ALA A 119 -22.93 -11.42 -3.42
N LEU A 120 -21.60 -11.55 -3.51
CA LEU A 120 -20.72 -11.41 -2.36
C LEU A 120 -20.75 -10.00 -1.77
N LYS A 121 -20.77 -8.95 -2.60
CA LYS A 121 -20.86 -7.56 -2.14
C LYS A 121 -22.12 -7.35 -1.29
N ASP A 122 -23.26 -7.85 -1.75
CA ASP A 122 -24.54 -7.71 -1.06
C ASP A 122 -24.56 -8.54 0.24
N ALA A 123 -24.08 -9.79 0.20
CA ALA A 123 -23.95 -10.62 1.39
C ALA A 123 -23.02 -10.00 2.45
N LEU A 124 -21.91 -9.40 2.01
CA LEU A 124 -20.99 -8.68 2.90
C LEU A 124 -21.62 -7.42 3.49
N ALA A 125 -22.43 -6.69 2.73
CA ALA A 125 -23.15 -5.52 3.24
C ALA A 125 -24.12 -5.92 4.36
N GLN A 126 -24.90 -6.99 4.15
CA GLN A 126 -25.81 -7.52 5.17
C GLN A 126 -25.04 -8.04 6.39
N ARG A 127 -23.97 -8.80 6.16
CA ARG A 127 -23.12 -9.32 7.25
C ARG A 127 -22.54 -8.18 8.08
N PHE A 128 -22.08 -7.11 7.45
CA PHE A 128 -21.47 -5.99 8.16
C PHE A 128 -22.47 -5.15 8.91
N ALA A 129 -23.68 -4.97 8.38
CA ALA A 129 -24.77 -4.35 9.12
C ALA A 129 -25.10 -5.09 10.43
N GLN A 130 -25.04 -6.44 10.45
CA GLN A 130 -25.21 -7.23 11.68
C GLN A 130 -24.12 -6.97 12.74
N TRP A 131 -22.96 -6.46 12.31
CA TRP A 131 -21.82 -6.11 13.16
C TRP A 131 -21.68 -4.60 13.36
N TYR A 132 -22.71 -3.83 12.99
CA TYR A 132 -22.73 -2.36 13.05
C TYR A 132 -21.57 -1.71 12.26
N LEU A 133 -21.10 -2.39 11.21
CA LEU A 133 -20.12 -1.89 10.28
C LEU A 133 -20.78 -1.45 8.97
N GLU A 134 -20.27 -0.36 8.39
CA GLU A 134 -20.72 0.15 7.10
C GLU A 134 -19.63 -0.03 6.04
N LEU A 135 -20.04 -0.54 4.87
CA LEU A 135 -19.18 -0.53 3.68
C LEU A 135 -19.08 0.87 3.13
N HIS A 136 -17.87 1.28 2.72
CA HIS A 136 -17.70 2.57 2.11
C HIS A 136 -18.34 2.57 0.71
N PRO A 137 -19.39 3.37 0.44
CA PRO A 137 -20.20 3.25 -0.78
C PRO A 137 -19.38 3.52 -2.05
N HIS A 138 -18.55 4.55 -2.03
CA HIS A 138 -17.76 4.96 -3.21
C HIS A 138 -16.40 4.28 -3.37
N LYS A 139 -15.88 3.61 -2.32
CA LYS A 139 -14.59 2.90 -2.39
C LYS A 139 -14.78 1.41 -2.66
N THR A 140 -15.95 0.86 -2.33
CA THR A 140 -16.25 -0.55 -2.59
C THR A 140 -16.59 -0.76 -4.06
N THR A 141 -15.66 -1.33 -4.81
CA THR A 141 -15.75 -1.48 -6.27
C THR A 141 -15.53 -2.93 -6.70
N ILE A 142 -16.18 -3.31 -7.80
CA ILE A 142 -15.97 -4.61 -8.46
C ILE A 142 -15.10 -4.35 -9.68
N VAL A 143 -13.92 -4.95 -9.71
CA VAL A 143 -12.87 -4.68 -10.68
C VAL A 143 -12.61 -5.90 -11.54
N TYR A 144 -12.61 -5.69 -12.85
CA TYR A 144 -12.28 -6.73 -13.82
C TYR A 144 -10.76 -6.85 -14.01
N CYS A 145 -10.23 -8.05 -13.77
CA CYS A 145 -8.82 -8.38 -13.90
C CYS A 145 -8.44 -8.69 -15.36
N LYS A 146 -8.48 -7.67 -16.22
CA LYS A 146 -8.17 -7.81 -17.64
C LYS A 146 -6.71 -8.22 -17.90
N ASP A 147 -6.52 -9.18 -18.80
CA ASP A 147 -5.22 -9.66 -19.26
C ASP A 147 -5.26 -10.02 -20.76
N ALA A 148 -4.21 -10.67 -21.27
CA ALA A 148 -4.11 -11.07 -22.68
C ALA A 148 -5.20 -12.06 -23.13
N ASN A 149 -5.72 -12.90 -22.23
CA ASN A 149 -6.74 -13.91 -22.52
C ASN A 149 -8.16 -13.38 -22.27
N ARG A 150 -8.30 -12.42 -21.35
CA ARG A 150 -9.56 -11.82 -20.92
C ARG A 150 -9.87 -10.55 -21.70
N ARG A 151 -10.65 -10.67 -22.78
CA ARG A 151 -10.94 -9.56 -23.70
C ARG A 151 -12.11 -8.67 -23.31
N GLY A 152 -12.79 -8.97 -22.20
CA GLY A 152 -13.91 -8.18 -21.69
C GLY A 152 -13.59 -6.68 -21.56
N ARG A 153 -14.63 -5.85 -21.69
CA ARG A 153 -14.52 -4.39 -21.54
C ARG A 153 -15.49 -3.94 -20.46
N TYR A 154 -14.92 -3.54 -19.34
CA TYR A 154 -15.64 -3.07 -18.16
C TYR A 154 -15.08 -1.71 -17.71
N PRO A 155 -15.87 -0.87 -17.03
CA PRO A 155 -15.41 0.45 -16.61
C PRO A 155 -14.26 0.35 -15.60
N GLU A 156 -14.43 -0.51 -14.60
CA GLU A 156 -13.45 -0.68 -13.53
C GLU A 156 -12.48 -1.81 -13.85
N GLN A 157 -11.23 -1.44 -14.13
CA GLN A 157 -10.12 -2.37 -14.43
C GLN A 157 -8.87 -2.03 -13.61
N ARG A 158 -9.03 -1.27 -12.52
CA ARG A 158 -7.93 -0.90 -11.64
C ARG A 158 -8.40 -0.87 -10.19
N PHE A 159 -7.51 -1.23 -9.27
CA PHE A 159 -7.69 -0.98 -7.84
C PHE A 159 -6.35 -0.71 -7.17
N ASP A 160 -6.40 -0.08 -6.00
CA ASP A 160 -5.22 0.18 -5.16
C ASP A 160 -5.26 -0.74 -3.94
N PHE A 161 -4.16 -1.44 -3.65
CA PHE A 161 -4.03 -2.28 -2.46
C PHE A 161 -2.62 -2.19 -1.91
N LEU A 162 -2.48 -1.86 -0.61
CA LEU A 162 -1.19 -1.75 0.10
C LEU A 162 -0.13 -0.87 -0.60
N GLY A 163 -0.57 0.24 -1.20
CA GLY A 163 0.32 1.18 -1.90
C GLY A 163 0.70 0.76 -3.32
N TYR A 164 0.11 -0.30 -3.87
CA TYR A 164 0.25 -0.69 -5.26
C TYR A 164 -1.05 -0.48 -6.02
N THR A 165 -0.96 0.00 -7.25
CA THR A 165 -2.08 0.01 -8.20
C THR A 165 -1.99 -1.23 -9.09
N PHE A 166 -3.00 -2.08 -9.01
CA PHE A 166 -3.23 -3.22 -9.88
C PHE A 166 -4.03 -2.77 -11.09
N HIS A 167 -3.53 -3.03 -12.30
CA HIS A 167 -4.28 -2.84 -13.55
C HIS A 167 -3.59 -3.62 -14.70
N PRO A 168 -4.20 -3.70 -15.90
CA PRO A 168 -3.58 -4.33 -17.06
C PRO A 168 -2.32 -3.56 -17.48
N ARG A 169 -1.18 -4.25 -17.57
CA ARG A 169 0.12 -3.68 -17.91
C ARG A 169 0.86 -4.58 -18.89
N SER A 170 1.64 -3.97 -19.79
CA SER A 170 2.59 -4.70 -20.62
C SER A 170 3.65 -5.36 -19.73
N SER A 171 3.78 -6.67 -19.87
CA SER A 171 4.75 -7.51 -19.19
C SER A 171 5.52 -8.35 -20.22
N LYS A 172 6.76 -8.72 -19.89
CA LYS A 172 7.62 -9.53 -20.74
C LYS A 172 7.74 -10.93 -20.13
N ASN A 173 7.49 -11.97 -20.92
CA ASN A 173 7.69 -13.36 -20.47
C ASN A 173 9.17 -13.77 -20.59
N ALA A 174 9.51 -14.99 -20.16
CA ALA A 174 10.88 -15.51 -20.24
C ALA A 174 11.43 -15.58 -21.68
N THR A 175 10.56 -15.84 -22.67
CA THR A 175 10.93 -15.88 -24.10
C THR A 175 11.02 -14.50 -24.75
N GLY A 176 10.83 -13.44 -23.97
CA GLY A 176 10.91 -12.05 -24.41
C GLY A 176 9.68 -11.50 -25.13
N LYS A 177 8.60 -12.28 -25.27
CA LYS A 177 7.32 -11.84 -25.82
C LYS A 177 6.61 -10.89 -24.85
N ILE A 178 6.12 -9.79 -25.39
CA ILE A 178 5.33 -8.81 -24.65
C ILE A 178 3.87 -9.25 -24.65
N PHE A 179 3.23 -9.21 -23.47
CA PHE A 179 1.82 -9.52 -23.30
C PHE A 179 1.20 -8.62 -22.23
N VAL A 180 -0.12 -8.52 -22.22
CA VAL A 180 -0.83 -7.78 -21.16
C VAL A 180 -1.05 -8.71 -19.97
N SER A 181 -0.57 -8.30 -18.80
CA SER A 181 -0.78 -8.98 -17.52
C SER A 181 -1.43 -8.02 -16.55
N PHE A 182 -2.37 -8.52 -15.74
CA PHE A 182 -2.89 -7.76 -14.61
C PHE A 182 -1.85 -7.73 -13.48
N ALA A 183 -1.17 -6.60 -13.29
CA ALA A 183 0.03 -6.55 -12.45
C ALA A 183 0.10 -5.29 -11.56
N PRO A 184 0.60 -5.43 -10.32
CA PRO A 184 0.81 -4.31 -9.43
C PRO A 184 2.06 -3.51 -9.80
N ALA A 185 1.98 -2.20 -9.64
CA ALA A 185 3.12 -1.28 -9.58
C ALA A 185 2.90 -0.25 -8.47
N VAL A 186 3.93 0.47 -8.05
CA VAL A 186 3.80 1.57 -7.08
C VAL A 186 2.63 2.48 -7.46
N SER A 187 1.75 2.78 -6.52
CA SER A 187 0.59 3.62 -6.79
C SER A 187 1.00 5.06 -7.08
N GLU A 188 0.18 5.81 -7.81
CA GLU A 188 0.50 7.20 -8.11
C GLU A 188 0.55 8.05 -6.83
N LYS A 189 -0.30 7.74 -5.84
CA LYS A 189 -0.27 8.37 -4.51
C LYS A 189 1.07 8.12 -3.80
N ALA A 190 1.53 6.87 -3.77
CA ALA A 190 2.81 6.50 -3.16
C ALA A 190 4.00 7.12 -3.92
N ALA A 191 4.00 7.04 -5.25
CA ALA A 191 5.02 7.63 -6.10
C ALA A 191 5.09 9.16 -5.92
N LYS A 192 3.95 9.83 -5.81
CA LYS A 192 3.87 11.27 -5.52
C LYS A 192 4.45 11.59 -4.14
N ALA A 193 4.12 10.81 -3.11
CA ALA A 193 4.67 10.98 -1.77
C ALA A 193 6.20 10.82 -1.74
N ILE A 194 6.73 9.79 -2.43
CA ILE A 194 8.17 9.58 -2.63
C ILE A 194 8.82 10.81 -3.27
N ARG A 195 8.27 11.29 -4.39
CA ARG A 195 8.79 12.50 -5.07
C ARG A 195 8.73 13.73 -4.18
N GLN A 196 7.65 13.93 -3.44
CA GLN A 196 7.51 15.06 -2.50
C GLN A 196 8.54 14.98 -1.38
N ARG A 197 8.77 13.80 -0.80
CA ARG A 197 9.79 13.59 0.24
C ARG A 197 11.18 13.96 -0.28
N MET A 198 11.54 13.51 -1.49
CA MET A 198 12.82 13.86 -2.12
C MET A 198 12.94 15.35 -2.42
N ARG A 199 11.86 16.00 -2.87
CA ARG A 199 11.84 17.46 -3.07
C ARG A 199 12.14 18.22 -1.77
N ARG A 200 11.58 17.78 -0.64
CA ARG A 200 11.83 18.40 0.67
C ARG A 200 13.28 18.30 1.13
N TRP A 201 14.06 17.35 0.61
CA TRP A 201 15.48 17.24 0.93
C TRP A 201 16.30 18.40 0.37
N GLN A 202 15.83 19.03 -0.71
CA GLN A 202 16.50 20.17 -1.34
C GLN A 202 17.98 19.91 -1.60
N LEU A 203 18.34 18.68 -2.03
CA LEU A 203 19.75 18.25 -2.15
C LEU A 203 20.61 19.16 -3.03
N HIS A 204 20.02 19.77 -4.05
CA HIS A 204 20.66 20.77 -4.89
C HIS A 204 21.11 22.05 -4.14
N GLN A 205 20.70 22.26 -2.90
CA GLN A 205 21.14 23.36 -2.05
C GLN A 205 22.23 22.93 -1.06
N ARG A 206 22.48 21.63 -0.92
CA ARG A 206 23.43 21.04 0.03
C ARG A 206 24.83 20.92 -0.57
N ASN A 207 25.42 22.05 -0.95
CA ASN A 207 26.77 22.07 -1.55
C ASN A 207 27.88 21.74 -0.53
N ASP A 208 27.58 21.88 0.76
CA ASP A 208 28.38 21.52 1.92
C ASP A 208 28.71 20.03 1.95
N LEU A 209 27.78 19.17 1.54
CA LEU A 209 27.94 17.71 1.59
C LEU A 209 28.70 17.16 0.38
N ALA A 210 29.55 16.16 0.57
CA ALA A 210 30.09 15.30 -0.48
C ALA A 210 29.03 14.32 -1.01
N LEU A 211 29.29 13.69 -2.16
CA LEU A 211 28.31 12.80 -2.80
C LEU A 211 28.03 11.56 -1.94
N GLU A 212 29.08 11.03 -1.32
CA GLU A 212 29.05 9.87 -0.44
C GLU A 212 28.25 10.15 0.83
N GLU A 213 28.26 11.39 1.31
CA GLU A 213 27.46 11.81 2.46
C GLU A 213 25.99 11.93 2.09
N ILE A 214 25.68 12.48 0.91
CA ILE A 214 24.32 12.49 0.35
C ILE A 214 23.81 11.05 0.17
N ALA A 215 24.65 10.17 -0.35
CA ALA A 215 24.32 8.75 -0.51
C ALA A 215 24.02 8.12 0.84
N ARG A 216 24.91 8.24 1.83
CA ARG A 216 24.74 7.69 3.19
C ARG A 216 23.46 8.19 3.85
N TRP A 217 23.16 9.48 3.74
CA TRP A 217 21.96 10.08 4.32
C TRP A 217 20.67 9.63 3.65
N THR A 218 20.67 9.50 2.32
CA THR A 218 19.48 9.05 1.57
C THR A 218 19.27 7.53 1.61
N HIS A 219 20.32 6.75 1.90
CA HIS A 219 20.35 5.31 1.77
C HIS A 219 19.22 4.57 2.50
N PRO A 220 18.91 4.85 3.79
CA PRO A 220 17.87 4.10 4.50
C PRO A 220 16.48 4.25 3.84
N MET A 221 16.12 5.47 3.43
CA MET A 221 14.84 5.74 2.76
C MET A 221 14.78 5.09 1.38
N LEU A 222 15.85 5.22 0.59
CA LEU A 222 15.92 4.61 -0.74
C LEU A 222 15.83 3.09 -0.66
N ARG A 223 16.58 2.47 0.25
CA ARG A 223 16.55 1.03 0.47
C ARG A 223 15.16 0.55 0.84
N GLY A 224 14.45 1.27 1.72
CA GLY A 224 13.07 0.97 2.08
C GLY A 224 12.12 1.04 0.87
N TRP A 225 12.19 2.12 0.08
CA TRP A 225 11.35 2.26 -1.11
C TRP A 225 11.66 1.23 -2.19
N VAL A 226 12.95 0.95 -2.44
CA VAL A 226 13.42 -0.06 -3.39
C VAL A 226 12.98 -1.45 -2.96
N GLY A 227 13.19 -1.81 -1.69
CA GLY A 227 12.84 -3.13 -1.16
C GLY A 227 11.34 -3.39 -1.17
N TYR A 228 10.53 -2.38 -0.81
CA TYR A 228 9.08 -2.50 -0.86
C TYR A 228 8.57 -2.40 -2.31
N TYR A 229 8.62 -1.22 -2.92
CA TYR A 229 7.96 -0.94 -4.20
C TYR A 229 8.66 -1.57 -5.43
N GLY A 230 9.92 -1.99 -5.32
CA GLY A 230 10.69 -2.56 -6.44
C GLY A 230 10.26 -3.98 -6.86
N ARG A 231 9.46 -4.68 -6.06
CA ARG A 231 9.19 -6.12 -6.20
C ARG A 231 8.47 -6.55 -7.48
N PHE A 232 7.52 -5.77 -8.00
CA PHE A 232 6.59 -6.24 -9.04
C PHE A 232 6.69 -5.50 -10.37
N HIS A 233 7.10 -4.24 -10.37
CA HIS A 233 7.25 -3.43 -11.59
C HIS A 233 8.27 -2.32 -11.37
N ALA A 234 9.54 -2.71 -11.23
CA ALA A 234 10.67 -1.82 -10.89
C ALA A 234 10.75 -0.57 -11.79
N SER A 235 10.43 -0.67 -13.08
CA SER A 235 10.48 0.47 -14.01
C SER A 235 9.50 1.60 -13.66
N ALA A 236 8.39 1.30 -12.97
CA ALA A 236 7.49 2.35 -12.47
C ALA A 236 8.11 3.10 -11.29
N LEU A 237 8.76 2.38 -10.38
CA LEU A 237 9.50 2.97 -9.28
C LEU A 237 10.71 3.78 -9.77
N CYS A 238 11.47 3.26 -10.75
CA CYS A 238 12.59 3.99 -11.36
C CYS A 238 12.17 5.36 -11.89
N ARG A 239 10.98 5.49 -12.49
CA ARG A 239 10.45 6.79 -12.93
C ARG A 239 10.24 7.76 -11.78
N ALA A 240 9.78 7.29 -10.61
CA ALA A 240 9.66 8.13 -9.43
C ALA A 240 11.03 8.52 -8.87
N LEU A 241 11.94 7.55 -8.75
CA LEU A 241 13.27 7.73 -8.16
C LEU A 241 14.23 8.53 -9.05
N ARG A 242 13.98 8.64 -10.35
CA ARG A 242 14.67 9.58 -11.25
C ARG A 242 14.64 11.02 -10.74
N THR A 243 13.64 11.40 -9.94
CA THR A 243 13.60 12.71 -9.28
C THR A 243 14.83 12.95 -8.40
N LEU A 244 15.37 11.92 -7.75
CA LEU A 244 16.64 12.02 -7.01
C LEU A 244 17.80 12.30 -7.96
N ASP A 245 17.90 11.57 -9.07
CA ASP A 245 18.95 11.79 -10.07
C ASP A 245 18.89 13.22 -10.64
N ASP A 246 17.70 13.76 -10.90
CA ASP A 246 17.51 15.17 -11.29
C ASP A 246 18.08 16.14 -10.25
N PHE A 247 17.90 15.85 -8.95
CA PHE A 247 18.46 16.66 -7.87
C PHE A 247 19.97 16.51 -7.73
N LEU A 248 20.51 15.30 -7.90
CA LEU A 248 21.96 15.05 -7.90
C LEU A 248 22.65 15.76 -9.07
N VAL A 249 22.02 15.78 -10.25
CA VAL A 249 22.51 16.55 -11.40
C VAL A 249 22.53 18.04 -11.07
N ARG A 250 21.44 18.60 -10.52
CA ARG A 250 21.40 20.02 -10.13
C ARG A 250 22.41 20.37 -9.03
N TRP A 251 22.59 19.48 -8.06
CA TRP A 251 23.62 19.58 -7.03
C TRP A 251 25.02 19.63 -7.67
N ALA A 252 25.33 18.73 -8.59
CA ALA A 252 26.61 18.68 -9.27
C ALA A 252 26.88 19.93 -10.11
N GLN A 253 25.85 20.49 -10.77
CA GLN A 253 25.96 21.77 -11.49
C GLN A 253 26.29 22.93 -10.55
N ARG A 254 25.79 22.91 -9.31
CA ARG A 254 26.06 23.97 -8.31
C ARG A 254 27.41 23.79 -7.63
N LYS A 255 27.82 22.55 -7.34
CA LYS A 255 29.09 22.23 -6.67
C LYS A 255 30.31 22.37 -7.59
N TYR A 256 30.20 21.94 -8.84
CA TYR A 256 31.34 21.91 -9.77
C TYR A 256 31.24 22.99 -10.85
N LYS A 257 32.17 23.95 -10.85
CA LYS A 257 32.23 25.07 -11.82
C LYS A 257 32.12 24.60 -13.28
N ARG A 258 32.80 23.51 -13.64
CA ARG A 258 32.80 22.91 -14.98
C ARG A 258 31.45 22.37 -15.47
N LEU A 259 30.48 22.15 -14.56
CA LEU A 259 29.16 21.59 -14.87
C LEU A 259 28.04 22.65 -14.83
N ARG A 260 28.33 23.87 -14.34
CA ARG A 260 27.32 24.89 -13.99
C ARG A 260 26.29 25.18 -15.08
N ALA A 261 26.74 25.38 -16.32
CA ALA A 261 25.86 25.68 -17.46
C ALA A 261 25.53 24.45 -18.33
N HIS A 262 26.07 23.26 -18.02
CA HIS A 262 26.05 22.12 -18.93
C HIS A 262 25.28 20.93 -18.37
N LYS A 263 23.94 20.98 -18.43
CA LYS A 263 23.06 19.92 -17.92
C LYS A 263 23.38 18.55 -18.52
N GLY A 264 23.66 18.47 -19.82
CA GLY A 264 24.05 17.22 -20.49
C GLY A 264 25.36 16.63 -19.94
N ARG A 265 26.39 17.46 -19.73
CA ARG A 265 27.65 17.04 -19.10
C ARG A 265 27.47 16.60 -17.65
N ALA A 266 26.54 17.23 -16.92
CA ALA A 266 26.21 16.85 -15.55
C ALA A 266 25.50 15.49 -15.48
N TRP A 267 24.61 15.18 -16.44
CA TRP A 267 24.07 13.82 -16.60
C TRP A 267 25.15 12.79 -16.93
N GLN A 268 26.03 13.09 -17.88
CA GLN A 268 27.16 12.21 -18.21
C GLN A 268 28.12 12.01 -17.03
N TRP A 269 28.28 13.02 -16.17
CA TRP A 269 29.01 12.89 -14.91
C TRP A 269 28.32 11.89 -13.99
N LEU A 270 27.00 12.03 -13.77
CA LEU A 270 26.24 11.13 -12.90
C LEU A 270 26.27 9.68 -13.43
N TRP A 271 26.16 9.48 -14.75
CA TRP A 271 26.28 8.16 -15.36
C TRP A 271 27.65 7.54 -15.17
N ARG A 272 28.73 8.33 -15.29
CA ARG A 272 30.09 7.86 -15.00
C ARG A 272 30.28 7.49 -13.53
N VAL A 273 29.68 8.25 -12.61
CA VAL A 273 29.69 7.90 -11.19
C VAL A 273 28.96 6.58 -10.98
N ARG A 274 27.74 6.43 -11.52
CA ARG A 274 26.97 5.18 -11.42
C ARG A 274 27.71 3.98 -12.03
N ALA A 275 28.41 4.16 -13.15
CA ALA A 275 29.22 3.10 -13.75
C ALA A 275 30.40 2.66 -12.86
N ARG A 276 31.00 3.61 -12.11
CA ARG A 276 32.12 3.33 -11.19
C ARG A 276 31.66 2.77 -9.86
N GLN A 277 30.51 3.21 -9.36
CA GLN A 277 29.95 2.84 -8.06
C GLN A 277 28.44 2.55 -8.22
N PRO A 278 28.06 1.41 -8.80
CA PRO A 278 26.66 1.09 -9.08
C PRO A 278 25.79 0.99 -7.84
N ASP A 279 26.39 0.67 -6.69
CA ASP A 279 25.69 0.45 -5.42
C ASP A 279 25.63 1.68 -4.51
N LEU A 280 26.19 2.82 -4.95
CA LEU A 280 26.23 4.04 -4.15
C LEU A 280 24.83 4.52 -3.76
N PHE A 281 23.86 4.41 -4.69
CA PHE A 281 22.45 4.67 -4.42
C PHE A 281 21.62 3.42 -4.72
N ALA A 282 20.80 3.01 -3.76
CA ALA A 282 20.04 1.76 -3.85
C ALA A 282 19.15 1.64 -5.10
N HIS A 283 18.67 2.76 -5.65
CA HIS A 283 17.80 2.75 -6.83
C HIS A 283 18.54 2.55 -8.14
N TRP A 284 19.86 2.69 -8.17
CA TRP A 284 20.66 2.45 -9.37
C TRP A 284 20.70 0.97 -9.76
N ALA A 285 20.56 0.05 -8.80
CA ALA A 285 20.45 -1.38 -9.06
C ALA A 285 19.14 -1.77 -9.77
N LEU A 286 18.04 -1.01 -9.54
CA LEU A 286 16.75 -1.28 -10.21
C LEU A 286 16.77 -1.00 -11.72
N ALA A 287 17.73 -0.20 -12.17
CA ALA A 287 17.90 0.16 -13.56
C ALA A 287 19.08 -0.60 -14.20
N SER A 288 19.58 -1.68 -13.57
CA SER A 288 20.44 -2.64 -14.27
C SER A 288 19.59 -3.44 -15.28
N PRO A 289 20.16 -3.77 -16.46
CA PRO A 289 19.37 -4.29 -17.56
C PRO A 289 18.79 -5.64 -17.20
N VAL A 290 17.51 -5.81 -17.51
CA VAL A 290 16.96 -7.11 -17.87
C VAL A 290 17.83 -7.65 -19.02
N GLY A 291 18.68 -8.63 -18.74
CA GLY A 291 19.47 -9.37 -19.75
C GLY A 291 20.92 -9.64 -19.33
N ARG A 292 21.15 -10.76 -18.67
CA ARG A 292 22.09 -11.77 -19.21
C ARG A 292 21.22 -12.87 -19.82
#